data_AF-A0A534ACJ9-F1
#
_entry.id   AF-A0A534ACJ9-F1
#
_cell.length_a   1.000
_cell.length_b   1.000
_cell.length_c   1.000
_cell.angle_alpha   90.00
_cell.angle_beta   90.00
_cell.angle_gamma   90.00
#
_symmetry.space_group_name_H-M   'P 1'
#
loop_
_entity.id
_entity.type
_entity.pdbx_description
1 polymer ?
#
loop_
_entity_poly.entity_id
_entity_poly.type
_entity_poly.pdbx_seq_one_letter_code
_entity_poly.pdbx_strand_id
1 'polypeptide(L)'
;MTSVSHAFTRAGLAVVLASVGWSAGAAAQDPRAALDPITSAVIKHPITTSSAAARARFLEGLREFDLGRFIDANVHFKAAVAADPDFAFAYLNVANTANSLADFKTNLALAEQHAAGASEAERLQIQMTRKGFDNDLAGQLALGQQLVEKYPDSPRAWLALAGAQIG
;
A
#
# COMPACT_ATOMS: atom_id res chain seq x y z
N MET A 1 -74.68 57.61 -1.96
CA MET A 1 -75.17 56.60 -2.92
C MET A 1 -74.12 55.50 -3.01
N THR A 2 -74.49 54.36 -2.42
CA THR A 2 -74.01 52.98 -2.62
C THR A 2 -72.91 52.72 -3.66
N SER A 3 -71.82 52.09 -3.22
CA SER A 3 -71.35 50.85 -3.84
C SER A 3 -70.57 50.00 -2.83
N VAL A 4 -71.18 48.88 -2.46
CA VAL A 4 -70.52 47.72 -1.85
C VAL A 4 -70.06 46.84 -3.01
N SER A 5 -68.85 46.30 -2.94
CA SER A 5 -68.46 45.15 -3.77
C SER A 5 -67.49 44.26 -3.01
N HIS A 6 -67.80 42.97 -3.11
CA HIS A 6 -67.33 41.86 -2.29
C HIS A 6 -65.93 41.36 -2.67
N ALA A 7 -65.31 40.72 -1.67
CA ALA A 7 -64.54 39.47 -1.70
C ALA A 7 -63.41 39.30 -2.73
N PHE A 8 -62.25 38.83 -2.27
CA PHE A 8 -61.90 37.41 -2.34
C PHE A 8 -60.54 37.19 -1.67
N THR A 9 -60.59 36.56 -0.50
CA THR A 9 -59.43 36.02 0.21
C THR A 9 -58.80 34.93 -0.65
N ARG A 10 -57.59 35.15 -1.19
CA ARG A 10 -56.80 34.07 -1.80
C ARG A 10 -55.76 33.62 -0.77
N ALA A 11 -56.09 32.54 -0.05
CA ALA A 11 -55.12 31.78 0.72
C ALA A 11 -54.07 31.21 -0.24
N GLY A 12 -52.86 31.79 -0.22
CA GLY A 12 -51.71 31.23 -0.92
C GLY A 12 -51.18 30.04 -0.13
N LEU A 13 -51.44 28.83 -0.63
CA LEU A 13 -50.84 27.59 -0.15
C LEU A 13 -49.34 27.61 -0.51
N ALA A 14 -48.48 28.00 0.43
CA ALA A 14 -47.04 27.87 0.27
C ALA A 14 -46.66 26.38 0.40
N VAL A 15 -46.44 25.73 -0.74
CA VAL A 15 -45.83 24.41 -0.80
C VAL A 15 -44.39 24.53 -0.36
N VAL A 16 -44.09 24.09 0.86
CA VAL A 16 -42.71 23.88 1.33
C VAL A 16 -42.21 22.63 0.63
N LEU A 17 -41.45 22.82 -0.46
CA LEU A 17 -40.66 21.75 -1.06
C LEU A 17 -39.55 21.39 -0.08
N ALA A 18 -39.72 20.27 0.62
CA ALA A 18 -38.65 19.63 1.36
C ALA A 18 -37.58 19.20 0.35
N SER A 19 -36.47 19.94 0.28
CA SER A 19 -35.29 19.52 -0.46
C SER A 19 -34.69 18.30 0.25
N VAL A 20 -34.94 17.13 -0.34
CA VAL A 20 -34.23 15.88 -0.04
C VAL A 20 -32.74 16.12 -0.25
N GLY A 21 -31.95 15.82 0.79
CA GLY A 21 -30.52 16.07 0.81
C GLY A 21 -29.76 15.23 -0.22
N TRP A 22 -28.89 15.89 -0.98
CA TRP A 22 -27.76 15.23 -1.63
C TRP A 22 -26.58 15.23 -0.66
N SER A 23 -26.48 14.21 0.19
CA SER A 23 -25.16 13.78 0.65
C SER A 23 -24.47 13.11 -0.54
N ALA A 24 -23.73 13.88 -1.31
CA ALA A 24 -22.78 13.35 -2.29
C ALA A 24 -21.93 12.30 -1.57
N GLY A 25 -21.89 11.11 -2.15
CA GLY A 25 -21.43 9.90 -1.49
C GLY A 25 -20.10 10.08 -0.77
N ALA A 26 -20.11 9.78 0.53
CA ALA A 26 -18.99 9.05 1.09
C ALA A 26 -18.87 7.78 0.23
N ALA A 27 -18.02 7.80 -0.79
CA ALA A 27 -17.52 6.58 -1.38
C ALA A 27 -17.13 5.71 -0.18
N ALA A 28 -17.81 4.57 0.00
CA ALA A 28 -17.59 3.74 1.17
C ALA A 28 -16.09 3.51 1.27
N GLN A 29 -15.45 4.16 2.25
CA GLN A 29 -14.03 4.03 2.45
C GLN A 29 -13.79 2.55 2.61
N ASP A 30 -12.87 2.01 1.80
CA ASP A 30 -12.54 0.60 1.84
C ASP A 30 -12.32 0.23 3.32
N PRO A 31 -13.14 -0.67 3.91
CA PRO A 31 -13.08 -0.94 5.33
C PRO A 31 -11.72 -1.49 5.75
N ARG A 32 -10.92 -2.00 4.80
CA ARG A 32 -9.54 -2.44 5.01
C ARG A 32 -8.60 -1.28 5.36
N ALA A 33 -8.89 -0.04 4.96
CA ALA A 33 -8.08 1.13 5.31
C ALA A 33 -7.97 1.35 6.83
N ALA A 34 -8.89 0.78 7.62
CA ALA A 34 -8.77 0.75 9.08
C ALA A 34 -7.53 -0.01 9.58
N LEU A 35 -6.91 -0.86 8.75
CA LEU A 35 -5.69 -1.61 9.06
C LEU A 35 -4.39 -0.82 8.82
N ASP A 36 -4.43 0.30 8.10
CA ASP A 36 -3.23 1.07 7.72
C ASP A 36 -2.33 1.45 8.90
N PRO A 37 -2.88 1.91 10.05
CA PRO A 37 -2.04 2.21 11.22
C PRO A 37 -1.33 0.97 11.76
N ILE A 38 -1.99 -0.20 11.73
CA ILE A 38 -1.42 -1.47 12.16
C ILE A 38 -0.31 -1.89 11.19
N THR A 39 -0.61 -1.91 9.89
CA THR A 39 0.37 -2.25 8.84
C THR A 39 1.62 -1.38 8.93
N SER A 40 1.47 -0.07 9.14
CA SER A 40 2.61 0.82 9.32
C SER A 40 3.36 0.58 10.64
N ALA A 41 2.64 0.32 11.74
CA ALA A 41 3.24 0.16 13.06
C ALA A 41 4.10 -1.11 13.18
N VAL A 42 3.77 -2.17 12.45
CA VAL A 42 4.46 -3.47 12.52
C VAL A 42 5.69 -3.58 11.60
N ILE A 43 5.99 -2.56 10.79
CA ILE A 43 7.17 -2.61 9.91
C ILE A 43 8.46 -2.60 10.74
N LYS A 44 8.55 -1.70 11.73
CA LYS A 44 9.64 -1.63 12.74
C LYS A 44 11.07 -1.67 12.14
N HIS A 45 11.20 -1.28 10.88
CA HIS A 45 12.44 -0.92 10.20
C HIS A 45 12.16 0.25 9.24
N PRO A 46 13.18 0.96 8.73
CA PRO A 46 12.94 2.08 7.83
C PRO A 46 12.21 1.67 6.54
N ILE A 47 11.46 2.61 5.98
CA ILE A 47 10.95 2.59 4.62
C ILE A 47 11.54 3.81 3.93
N THR A 48 12.40 3.59 2.94
CA THR A 48 13.24 4.64 2.37
C THR A 48 12.66 5.15 1.06
N THR A 49 11.82 6.16 1.18
CA THR A 49 11.31 6.97 0.07
C THR A 49 11.14 8.41 0.56
N SER A 50 11.43 9.38 -0.30
CA SER A 50 11.17 10.79 -0.01
C SER A 50 9.75 11.22 -0.40
N SER A 51 9.05 10.39 -1.18
CA SER A 51 7.70 10.65 -1.67
C SER A 51 6.66 10.14 -0.69
N ALA A 52 5.92 11.07 -0.07
CA ALA A 52 4.80 10.71 0.80
C ALA A 52 3.73 9.90 0.06
N ALA A 53 3.52 10.20 -1.24
CA ALA A 53 2.59 9.46 -2.09
C ALA A 53 3.08 8.03 -2.33
N ALA A 54 4.37 7.83 -2.62
CA ALA A 54 4.94 6.49 -2.80
C ALA A 54 4.86 5.69 -1.50
N ARG A 55 5.18 6.32 -0.36
CA ARG A 55 5.03 5.69 0.97
C ARG A 55 3.60 5.23 1.23
N ALA A 56 2.60 6.07 0.96
CA ALA A 56 1.20 5.74 1.16
C ALA A 56 0.78 4.53 0.30
N ARG A 57 1.11 4.55 -1.00
CA ARG A 57 0.84 3.43 -1.91
C ARG A 57 1.55 2.15 -1.49
N PHE A 58 2.79 2.26 -1.02
CA PHE A 58 3.53 1.11 -0.54
C PHE A 58 2.87 0.48 0.70
N LEU A 59 2.40 1.29 1.64
CA LEU A 59 1.69 0.80 2.84
C LEU A 59 0.35 0.16 2.48
N GLU A 60 -0.41 0.70 1.53
CA GLU A 60 -1.60 0.05 0.99
C GLU A 60 -1.26 -1.32 0.39
N GLY A 61 -0.17 -1.40 -0.39
CA GLY A 61 0.31 -2.65 -0.97
C GLY A 61 0.70 -3.68 0.08
N LEU A 62 1.40 -3.26 1.14
CA LEU A 62 1.72 -4.12 2.28
C LEU A 62 0.47 -4.64 2.98
N ARG A 63 -0.55 -3.80 3.17
CA ARG A 63 -1.82 -4.23 3.76
C ARG A 63 -2.47 -5.33 2.92
N GLU A 64 -2.58 -5.12 1.61
CA GLU A 64 -3.15 -6.14 0.73
C GLU A 64 -2.31 -7.41 0.68
N PHE A 65 -0.98 -7.28 0.74
CA PHE A 65 -0.05 -8.41 0.82
C PHE A 65 -0.28 -9.23 2.09
N ASP A 66 -0.41 -8.57 3.25
CA ASP A 66 -0.67 -9.22 4.54
C ASP A 66 -2.04 -9.93 4.56
N LEU A 67 -3.00 -9.45 3.77
CA LEU A 67 -4.31 -10.08 3.55
C LEU A 67 -4.27 -11.21 2.49
N GLY A 68 -3.11 -11.52 1.91
CA GLY A 68 -2.94 -12.53 0.86
C GLY A 68 -3.44 -12.11 -0.52
N ARG A 69 -3.76 -10.83 -0.73
CA ARG A 69 -4.33 -10.28 -1.96
C ARG A 69 -3.24 -9.78 -2.90
N PHE A 70 -2.38 -10.70 -3.36
CA PHE A 70 -1.16 -10.35 -4.08
C PHE A 70 -1.38 -9.57 -5.38
N ILE A 71 -2.48 -9.82 -6.10
CA ILE A 71 -2.81 -9.07 -7.32
C ILE A 71 -3.08 -7.59 -6.99
N ASP A 72 -3.87 -7.33 -5.95
CA ASP A 72 -4.16 -5.96 -5.49
C ASP A 72 -2.91 -5.30 -4.92
N ALA A 73 -2.12 -6.04 -4.13
CA ALA A 73 -0.84 -5.57 -3.59
C ALA A 73 0.10 -5.12 -4.71
N ASN A 74 0.22 -5.90 -5.80
CA ASN A 74 1.05 -5.56 -6.96
C ASN A 74 0.65 -4.22 -7.61
N VAL A 75 -0.66 -3.93 -7.68
CA VAL A 75 -1.17 -2.65 -8.20
C VAL A 75 -0.66 -1.48 -7.34
N HIS A 76 -0.76 -1.62 -6.02
CA HIS A 76 -0.29 -0.58 -5.10
C HIS A 76 1.24 -0.43 -5.11
N PHE A 77 2.00 -1.52 -5.19
CA PHE A 77 3.46 -1.45 -5.30
C PHE A 77 3.92 -0.78 -6.61
N LYS A 78 3.26 -1.07 -7.74
CA LYS A 78 3.52 -0.38 -9.01
C LYS A 78 3.18 1.12 -8.93
N ALA A 79 2.10 1.48 -8.24
CA ALA A 79 1.77 2.87 -7.99
C ALA A 79 2.80 3.58 -7.09
N ALA A 80 3.40 2.86 -6.14
CA ALA A 80 4.51 3.40 -5.34
C ALA A 80 5.75 3.67 -6.20
N VAL A 81 6.13 2.75 -7.08
CA VAL A 81 7.22 2.94 -8.06
C VAL A 81 6.93 4.13 -8.98
N ALA A 82 5.69 4.27 -9.47
CA ALA A 82 5.34 5.39 -10.34
C ALA A 82 5.44 6.76 -9.63
N ALA A 83 5.23 6.79 -8.31
CA ALA A 83 5.32 8.00 -7.49
C ALA A 83 6.74 8.28 -6.97
N ASP A 84 7.63 7.29 -6.99
CA ASP A 84 9.06 7.40 -6.67
C ASP A 84 9.85 6.32 -7.42
N PRO A 85 10.38 6.65 -8.61
CA PRO A 85 11.16 5.71 -9.42
C PRO A 85 12.47 5.25 -8.80
N ASP A 86 12.94 5.85 -7.71
CA ASP A 86 14.14 5.42 -6.98
C ASP A 86 13.80 4.51 -5.78
N PHE A 87 12.52 4.19 -5.57
CA PHE A 87 12.06 3.41 -4.43
C PHE A 87 12.34 1.91 -4.60
N ALA A 88 13.59 1.53 -4.37
CA ALA A 88 14.11 0.15 -4.52
C ALA A 88 13.24 -0.91 -3.84
N PHE A 89 12.73 -0.62 -2.63
CA PHE A 89 11.92 -1.60 -1.90
C PHE A 89 10.54 -1.81 -2.51
N ALA A 90 9.97 -0.79 -3.19
CA ALA A 90 8.73 -0.98 -3.95
C ALA A 90 8.96 -1.91 -5.13
N TYR A 91 10.07 -1.76 -5.87
CA TYR A 91 10.45 -2.71 -6.93
C TYR A 91 10.58 -4.16 -6.42
N LEU A 92 11.24 -4.36 -5.27
CA LEU A 92 11.32 -5.70 -4.67
C LEU A 92 9.94 -6.30 -4.42
N ASN A 93 9.01 -5.50 -3.91
CA ASN A 93 7.65 -5.95 -3.62
C ASN A 93 6.81 -6.16 -4.89
N VAL A 94 7.07 -5.42 -5.98
CA VAL A 94 6.52 -5.75 -7.32
C VAL A 94 7.06 -7.10 -7.78
N ALA A 95 8.35 -7.39 -7.60
CA ALA A 95 8.92 -8.69 -7.96
C ALA A 95 8.25 -9.82 -7.16
N ASN A 96 8.17 -9.71 -5.84
CA ASN A 96 7.57 -10.73 -4.97
C ASN A 96 6.08 -10.98 -5.23
N THR A 97 5.39 -10.07 -5.91
CA THR A 97 3.97 -10.19 -6.30
C THR A 97 3.79 -10.29 -7.82
N ALA A 98 4.86 -10.59 -8.56
CA ALA A 98 4.83 -10.68 -10.02
C ALA A 98 4.03 -11.90 -10.50
N ASN A 99 3.33 -11.73 -11.62
CA ASN A 99 2.55 -12.81 -12.25
C ASN A 99 3.37 -13.61 -13.29
N SER A 100 4.64 -13.27 -13.48
CA SER A 100 5.53 -13.97 -14.42
C SER A 100 6.98 -13.92 -13.97
N LEU A 101 7.78 -14.89 -14.42
CA LEU A 101 9.22 -14.92 -14.16
C LEU A 101 9.95 -13.71 -14.79
N ALA A 102 9.48 -13.24 -15.96
CA ALA A 102 10.08 -12.09 -16.63
C ALA A 102 9.87 -10.80 -15.83
N ASP A 103 8.65 -10.59 -15.32
CA ASP A 103 8.34 -9.45 -14.44
C ASP A 103 9.11 -9.52 -13.13
N PHE A 104 9.20 -10.70 -12.52
CA PHE A 104 10.01 -10.92 -11.31
C PHE A 104 11.46 -10.49 -11.53
N LYS A 105 12.11 -11.03 -12.58
CA LYS A 105 13.52 -10.74 -12.90
C LYS A 105 13.76 -9.25 -13.16
N THR A 106 12.87 -8.63 -13.93
CA THR A 106 12.96 -7.20 -14.27
C THR A 106 12.91 -6.34 -13.02
N ASN A 107 11.94 -6.59 -12.15
CA ASN A 107 11.75 -5.77 -10.95
C ASN A 107 12.81 -6.06 -9.87
N LEU A 108 13.31 -7.30 -9.76
CA LEU A 108 14.44 -7.60 -8.89
C LEU A 108 15.71 -6.86 -9.32
N ALA A 109 16.00 -6.84 -10.63
CA ALA A 109 17.15 -6.08 -11.16
C ALA A 109 17.02 -4.57 -10.91
N LEU A 110 15.81 -4.00 -11.06
CA LEU A 110 15.55 -2.60 -10.74
C LEU A 110 15.70 -2.33 -9.24
N ALA A 111 15.21 -3.22 -8.37
CA ALA A 111 15.41 -3.11 -6.93
C ALA A 111 16.91 -3.04 -6.58
N GLU A 112 17.74 -3.89 -7.19
CA GLU A 112 19.19 -3.88 -7.01
C GLU A 112 19.84 -2.60 -7.54
N GLN A 113 19.42 -2.13 -8.72
CA GLN A 113 19.92 -0.89 -9.31
C GLN A 113 19.71 0.32 -8.38
N HIS A 114 18.55 0.42 -7.72
CA HIS A 114 18.22 1.53 -6.83
C HIS A 114 18.61 1.26 -5.36
N ALA A 115 19.18 0.09 -5.03
CA ALA A 115 19.45 -0.33 -3.65
C ALA A 115 20.44 0.57 -2.89
N ALA A 116 21.29 1.33 -3.59
CA ALA A 116 22.23 2.26 -2.95
C ALA A 116 21.53 3.32 -2.10
N GLY A 117 20.33 3.76 -2.50
CA GLY A 117 19.51 4.72 -1.76
C GLY A 117 18.64 4.10 -0.67
N ALA A 118 18.54 2.78 -0.59
CA ALA A 118 17.68 2.08 0.36
C ALA A 118 18.32 1.97 1.75
N SER A 119 17.52 1.70 2.78
CA SER A 119 18.01 1.38 4.12
C SER A 119 18.70 0.02 4.17
N GLU A 120 19.44 -0.24 5.25
CA GLU A 120 20.08 -1.53 5.43
C GLU A 120 19.08 -2.71 5.46
N ALA A 121 17.93 -2.56 6.13
CA ALA A 121 16.87 -3.57 6.13
C ALA A 121 16.37 -3.93 4.73
N GLU A 122 16.16 -2.92 3.90
CA GLU A 122 15.65 -3.08 2.54
C GLU A 122 16.72 -3.69 1.63
N ARG A 123 17.98 -3.24 1.74
CA ARG A 123 19.11 -3.83 1.00
C ARG A 123 19.30 -5.31 1.34
N LEU A 124 19.20 -5.69 2.61
CA LEU A 124 19.30 -7.09 3.03
C LEU A 124 18.20 -7.94 2.39
N GLN A 125 16.95 -7.46 2.39
CA GLN A 125 15.84 -8.19 1.76
C GLN A 125 16.00 -8.31 0.24
N ILE A 126 16.49 -7.27 -0.45
CA ILE A 126 16.80 -7.33 -1.88
C ILE A 126 17.85 -8.42 -2.15
N GLN A 127 18.94 -8.41 -1.36
CA GLN A 127 20.01 -9.40 -1.50
C GLN A 127 19.54 -10.81 -1.16
N MET A 128 18.69 -10.98 -0.14
CA MET A 128 18.06 -12.27 0.18
C MET A 128 17.29 -12.81 -1.03
N THR A 129 16.43 -12.00 -1.65
CA THR A 129 15.65 -12.42 -2.82
C THR A 129 16.54 -12.77 -4.00
N ARG A 130 17.61 -12.02 -4.26
CA ARG A 130 18.62 -12.39 -5.28
C ARG A 130 19.28 -13.73 -4.98
N LYS A 131 19.74 -13.93 -3.75
CA LYS A 131 20.41 -15.17 -3.33
C LYS A 131 19.49 -16.39 -3.48
N GLY A 132 18.23 -16.27 -3.04
CA GLY A 132 17.24 -17.32 -3.27
C GLY A 132 16.98 -17.59 -4.74
N PHE A 133 16.88 -16.53 -5.56
CA PHE A 133 16.71 -16.67 -7.00
C PHE A 133 17.90 -17.38 -7.68
N ASP A 134 19.12 -17.15 -7.19
CA ASP A 134 20.34 -17.80 -7.68
C ASP A 134 20.58 -19.19 -7.04
N ASN A 135 19.61 -19.69 -6.25
CA ASN A 135 19.68 -20.95 -5.50
C ASN A 135 20.82 -21.02 -4.46
N ASP A 136 21.30 -19.86 -3.99
CA ASP A 136 22.22 -19.73 -2.87
C ASP A 136 21.44 -19.62 -1.55
N LEU A 137 20.78 -20.72 -1.16
CA LEU A 137 19.91 -20.79 0.02
C LEU A 137 20.70 -20.55 1.32
N ALA A 138 21.97 -20.96 1.38
CA ALA A 138 22.84 -20.69 2.52
C ALA A 138 23.11 -19.18 2.68
N GLY A 139 23.42 -18.48 1.59
CA GLY A 139 23.58 -17.04 1.58
C GLY A 139 22.29 -16.30 1.91
N GLN A 140 21.16 -16.75 1.37
CA GLN A 140 19.84 -16.20 1.68
C GLN A 140 19.52 -16.33 3.17
N LEU A 141 19.74 -17.50 3.76
CA LEU A 141 19.52 -17.76 5.18
C LEU A 141 20.41 -16.88 6.07
N ALA A 142 21.70 -16.76 5.75
CA ALA A 142 22.63 -15.93 6.50
C ALA A 142 22.20 -14.45 6.51
N LEU A 143 21.77 -13.92 5.36
CA LEU A 143 21.24 -12.55 5.27
C LEU A 143 19.93 -12.37 6.05
N GLY A 144 19.05 -13.38 6.06
CA GLY A 144 17.82 -13.36 6.86
C GLY A 144 18.10 -13.34 8.37
N GLN A 145 19.09 -14.11 8.83
CA GLN A 145 19.53 -14.08 10.22
C GLN A 145 20.10 -12.71 10.59
N GLN A 146 20.92 -12.12 9.72
CA GLN A 146 21.45 -10.78 9.90
C GLN A 146 20.35 -9.70 9.94
N LEU A 147 19.32 -9.84 9.11
CA LEU A 147 18.16 -8.93 9.11
C LEU A 147 17.44 -8.97 10.46
N VAL A 148 17.20 -10.16 11.00
CA VAL A 148 16.56 -10.34 12.31
C VAL A 148 17.44 -9.84 13.45
N GLU A 149 18.76 -10.07 13.39
CA GLU A 149 19.69 -9.56 14.40
C GLU A 149 19.66 -8.03 14.48
N LYS A 150 19.59 -7.36 13.32
CA LYS A 150 19.55 -5.88 13.24
C LYS A 150 18.17 -5.29 13.55
N TYR A 151 17.10 -6.02 13.22
CA TYR A 151 15.72 -5.56 13.37
C TYR A 151 14.86 -6.59 14.12
N PRO A 152 15.22 -6.94 15.37
CA PRO A 152 14.57 -8.04 16.11
C PRO A 152 13.10 -7.77 16.43
N ASP A 153 12.73 -6.48 16.55
CA ASP A 153 11.37 -6.04 16.82
C ASP A 153 10.50 -5.96 15.55
N SER A 154 11.02 -6.33 14.38
CA SER A 154 10.26 -6.35 13.13
C SER A 154 9.68 -7.73 12.85
N PRO A 155 8.35 -7.91 12.97
CA PRO A 155 7.67 -9.09 12.47
C PRO A 155 7.99 -9.38 11.00
N ARG A 156 8.19 -8.34 10.16
CA ARG A 156 8.54 -8.51 8.75
C ARG A 156 9.93 -9.09 8.55
N ALA A 157 10.91 -8.72 9.38
CA ALA A 157 12.23 -9.34 9.35
C ALA A 157 12.14 -10.85 9.63
N TRP A 158 11.35 -11.23 10.64
CA TRP A 158 11.11 -12.63 10.97
C TRP A 158 10.35 -13.38 9.87
N LEU A 159 9.34 -12.76 9.25
CA LEU A 159 8.62 -13.35 8.10
C LEU A 159 9.54 -13.55 6.89
N ALA A 160 10.44 -12.60 6.62
CA ALA A 160 11.43 -12.72 5.56
C ALA A 160 12.41 -13.88 5.82
N LEU A 161 12.88 -14.03 7.07
CA LEU A 161 13.72 -15.17 7.47
C LEU A 161 12.96 -16.50 7.35
N ALA A 162 11.71 -16.56 7.80
CA ALA A 162 10.89 -17.77 7.69
C ALA A 162 10.69 -18.18 6.22
N GLY A 163 10.46 -17.22 5.32
CA GLY A 163 10.36 -17.48 3.89
C GLY A 163 11.64 -18.09 3.30
N ALA A 164 12.81 -17.70 3.79
CA ALA A 164 14.10 -18.26 3.36
C ALA A 164 14.36 -19.70 3.85
N GLN A 165 13.60 -20.20 4.83
CA GLN A 165 13.78 -21.55 5.40
C GLN A 165 12.85 -22.60 4.79
N ILE A 166 11.78 -22.17 4.13
CA ILE A 166 10.71 -23.05 3.61
C ILE A 166 10.83 -23.27 2.10
N GLY A 167 11.57 -22.41 1.38
CA GLY A 167 11.89 -22.56 -0.05
C GLY A 167 13.15 -23.37 -0.30
#